data_AF-A0A354U7U0-F1
#
_entry.id   AF-A0A354U7U0-F1
#
_cell.length_a   1.000
_cell.length_b   1.000
_cell.length_c   1.000
_cell.angle_alpha   90.00
_cell.angle_beta   90.00
_cell.angle_gamma   90.00
#
_symmetry.space_group_name_H-M   'P 1'
#
loop_
_entity.id
_entity.type
_entity.pdbx_description
1 polymer ?
#
loop_
_entity_poly.entity_id
_entity_poly.type
_entity_poly.pdbx_seq_one_letter_code
_entity_poly.pdbx_strand_id
1 'polypeptide(L)'
;MKIHFDVVIADATCGFHDCRDCHMGGKYVLEFHDRLVKLGAVDSKTRYVINHFSHNGGALHADLEARFNPLGIEVGFDGMVIPY
;
A
#
# COMPACT_ATOMS: atom_id res chain seq x y z
N MET A 1 1.33 20.74 -14.96
CA MET A 1 1.72 19.36 -15.29
C MET A 1 1.17 18.47 -14.19
N LYS A 2 0.37 17.44 -14.50
CA LYS A 2 -0.05 16.45 -13.51
C LYS A 2 1.03 15.37 -13.45
N ILE A 3 1.50 15.07 -12.24
CA ILE A 3 2.40 13.93 -12.00
C ILE A 3 1.53 12.67 -12.03
N HIS A 4 1.98 11.63 -12.73
CA HIS A 4 1.38 10.30 -12.71
C HIS A 4 2.48 9.29 -12.36
N PHE A 5 2.14 8.30 -11.55
CA PHE A 5 3.06 7.24 -11.14
C PHE A 5 2.70 5.93 -11.82
N ASP A 6 3.67 5.29 -12.48
CA ASP A 6 3.52 3.93 -13.00
C ASP A 6 3.52 2.90 -11.86
N VAL A 7 4.32 3.14 -10.82
CA VAL A 7 4.42 2.28 -9.64
C VAL A 7 4.45 3.13 -8.37
N VAL A 8 3.71 2.71 -7.35
CA VAL A 8 3.79 3.24 -5.98
C VAL A 8 4.09 2.08 -5.03
N ILE A 9 5.10 2.25 -4.17
CA ILE A 9 5.37 1.35 -3.05
C ILE A 9 5.15 2.16 -1.76
N ALA A 10 4.05 1.90 -1.08
CA ALA A 10 3.61 2.66 0.09
C ALA A 10 3.96 1.96 1.40
N ASP A 11 4.17 2.77 2.44
CA ASP A 11 4.37 2.30 3.81
C ASP A 11 3.12 1.58 4.35
N ALA A 12 3.30 0.45 5.02
CA ALA A 12 2.27 -0.27 5.77
C ALA A 12 2.83 -0.87 7.07
N THR A 13 3.83 -0.21 7.67
CA THR A 13 4.56 -0.71 8.86
C THR A 13 3.66 -1.18 9.97
N CYS A 14 2.56 -0.47 10.24
CA CYS A 14 1.71 -0.73 11.38
C CYS A 14 0.63 -1.80 11.11
N GLY A 15 0.58 -2.39 9.91
CA GLY A 15 -0.34 -3.49 9.59
C GLY A 15 -1.80 -3.14 9.90
N PHE A 16 -2.41 -3.84 10.86
CA PHE A 16 -3.82 -3.65 11.25
C PHE A 16 -4.03 -2.66 12.41
N HIS A 17 -2.97 -2.06 12.94
CA HIS A 17 -3.11 -1.03 13.97
C HIS A 17 -3.56 0.32 13.38
N ASP A 18 -4.29 1.10 14.19
CA ASP A 18 -4.75 2.44 13.82
C ASP A 18 -3.61 3.45 14.01
N CYS A 19 -2.68 3.51 13.05
CA CYS A 19 -1.51 4.38 13.09
C CYS A 19 -1.48 5.31 11.87
N ARG A 20 -1.63 6.62 12.12
CA ARG A 20 -1.66 7.64 11.06
C ARG A 20 -0.30 8.28 10.81
N ASP A 21 0.39 8.62 11.90
CA ASP A 21 1.55 9.49 11.90
C ASP A 21 2.84 8.66 12.05
N CYS A 22 3.94 9.15 11.45
CA CYS A 22 5.23 8.47 11.32
C CYS A 22 5.18 7.22 10.42
N HIS A 23 4.29 6.27 10.72
CA HIS A 23 4.05 5.06 9.97
C HIS A 23 2.56 4.79 9.76
N MET A 24 2.22 4.14 8.64
CA MET A 24 0.82 3.88 8.29
C MET A 24 0.34 2.48 8.69
N GLY A 25 -0.84 2.48 9.30
CA GLY A 25 -1.71 1.31 9.39
C GLY A 25 -2.64 1.19 8.19
N GLY A 26 -3.31 0.05 8.06
CA GLY A 26 -4.04 -0.32 6.85
C GLY A 26 -5.17 0.62 6.46
N LYS A 27 -5.82 1.26 7.43
CA LYS A 27 -6.80 2.32 7.17
C LYS A 27 -6.17 3.51 6.45
N TYR A 28 -5.00 3.95 6.89
CA TYR A 28 -4.34 5.14 6.37
C TYR A 28 -3.59 4.88 5.06
N VAL A 29 -3.17 3.64 4.81
CA VAL A 29 -2.75 3.18 3.48
C VAL A 29 -3.86 3.46 2.45
N LEU A 30 -5.11 3.12 2.76
CA LEU A 30 -6.25 3.37 1.86
C LEU A 30 -6.55 4.86 1.71
N GLU A 31 -6.53 5.63 2.80
CA GLU A 31 -6.70 7.08 2.72
C GLU A 31 -5.61 7.75 1.86
N PHE A 32 -4.37 7.25 1.93
CA PHE A 32 -3.26 7.73 1.12
C PHE A 32 -3.43 7.36 -0.36
N HIS A 33 -3.80 6.11 -0.66
CA HIS A 33 -4.17 5.69 -2.02
C HIS A 33 -5.27 6.58 -2.61
N ASP A 34 -6.38 6.77 -1.90
CA ASP A 34 -7.53 7.55 -2.37
C ASP A 34 -7.18 9.02 -2.59
N ARG A 35 -6.27 9.57 -1.76
CA ARG A 35 -5.75 10.92 -1.97
C ARG A 35 -4.96 11.01 -3.28
N LEU A 36 -4.12 10.02 -3.60
CA LEU A 36 -3.37 10.00 -4.87
C LEU A 36 -4.30 9.87 -6.07
N VAL A 37 -5.35 9.04 -5.97
CA VAL A 37 -6.41 8.95 -6.99
C VAL A 37 -7.10 10.30 -7.20
N LYS A 38 -7.51 10.98 -6.12
CA LYS A 38 -8.15 12.32 -6.21
C LYS A 38 -7.25 13.38 -6.83
N LEU A 39 -5.93 13.29 -6.59
CA LEU A 39 -4.94 14.17 -7.21
C LEU A 39 -4.71 13.85 -8.70
N GLY A 40 -5.20 12.70 -9.17
CA GLY A 40 -4.95 12.19 -10.53
C GLY A 40 -3.52 11.69 -10.71
N ALA A 41 -2.85 11.30 -9.62
CA ALA A 41 -1.49 10.79 -9.64
C ALA A 41 -1.40 9.26 -9.72
N VAL A 42 -2.49 8.58 -9.37
CA VAL A 42 -2.65 7.12 -9.43
C VAL A 42 -3.97 6.83 -10.14
N ASP A 43 -3.98 5.81 -10.99
CA ASP A 43 -5.19 5.30 -11.64
C ASP A 43 -5.11 3.78 -11.79
N SER A 44 -6.04 3.19 -12.56
CA SER A 44 -6.07 1.74 -12.78
C SER A 44 -4.89 1.19 -13.60
N LYS A 45 -4.00 2.05 -14.12
CA LYS A 45 -2.76 1.64 -14.78
C LYS A 45 -1.56 1.72 -13.86
N THR A 46 -1.69 2.37 -12.70
CA THR A 46 -0.66 2.38 -11.68
C THR A 46 -0.63 1.06 -10.95
N ARG A 47 0.56 0.47 -10.82
CA ARG A 47 0.77 -0.66 -9.93
C ARG A 47 0.97 -0.16 -8.50
N TYR A 48 0.07 -0.54 -7.59
CA TYR A 48 0.11 -0.07 -6.20
C TYR A 48 0.45 -1.21 -5.26
N VAL A 49 1.61 -1.09 -4.60
CA VAL A 49 2.15 -2.10 -3.68
C VAL A 49 2.29 -1.50 -2.29
N ILE A 50 2.00 -2.27 -1.25
CA ILE A 50 2.32 -1.93 0.14
C ILE A 50 3.48 -2.77 0.64
N ASN A 51 4.36 -2.18 1.45
CA ASN A 51 5.50 -2.88 2.03
C ASN A 51 5.98 -2.22 3.35
N HIS A 52 7.18 -2.58 3.80
CA HIS A 52 7.83 -2.10 5.02
C HIS A 52 7.11 -2.58 6.29
N PHE A 53 6.65 -3.84 6.32
CA PHE A 53 5.86 -4.39 7.41
C PHE A 53 6.69 -4.59 8.70
N SER A 54 6.10 -4.20 9.84
CA SER A 54 6.61 -4.60 11.15
C SER A 54 5.97 -5.90 11.60
N HIS A 55 6.74 -6.77 12.25
CA HIS A 55 6.19 -7.92 12.97
C HIS A 55 5.21 -7.50 14.08
N ASN A 56 5.31 -6.26 14.56
CA ASN A 56 4.38 -5.66 15.52
C ASN A 56 3.12 -5.09 14.84
N GLY A 57 2.90 -5.31 13.54
CA GLY A 57 1.73 -4.85 12.80
C GLY A 57 0.47 -5.71 13.00
N GLY A 58 0.56 -6.80 13.76
CA GLY A 58 -0.58 -7.65 14.11
C GLY A 58 -1.19 -8.42 12.94
N ALA A 59 -0.44 -8.66 11.87
CA ALA A 59 -0.92 -9.36 10.69
C ALA A 59 0.17 -10.28 10.13
N LEU A 60 -0.23 -11.48 9.69
CA LEU A 60 0.60 -12.30 8.81
C LEU A 60 0.51 -11.78 7.38
N HIS A 61 1.43 -12.20 6.51
CA HIS A 61 1.40 -11.84 5.10
C HIS A 61 0.06 -12.19 4.44
N ALA A 62 -0.47 -13.40 4.70
CA ALA A 62 -1.75 -13.83 4.16
C ALA A 62 -2.94 -12.97 4.66
N ASP A 63 -2.87 -12.43 5.87
CA ASP A 63 -3.91 -11.53 6.40
C ASP A 63 -3.90 -10.20 5.63
N LEU A 64 -2.70 -9.68 5.35
CA LEU A 64 -2.53 -8.47 4.53
C LEU A 64 -3.06 -8.72 3.11
N GLU A 65 -2.70 -9.84 2.47
CA GLU A 65 -3.20 -10.18 1.14
C GLU A 65 -4.72 -10.28 1.10
N ALA A 66 -5.33 -10.98 2.07
CA ALA A 66 -6.77 -11.10 2.19
C ALA A 66 -7.47 -9.73 2.36
N ARG A 67 -6.79 -8.77 3.00
CA ARG A 67 -7.32 -7.42 3.20
C ARG A 67 -7.16 -6.50 1.98
N PHE A 68 -6.02 -6.54 1.29
CA PHE A 68 -5.63 -5.54 0.30
C PHE A 68 -5.76 -5.99 -1.15
N ASN A 69 -5.54 -7.28 -1.47
CA ASN A 69 -5.64 -7.76 -2.85
C ASN A 69 -7.03 -7.55 -3.47
N PRO A 70 -8.16 -7.73 -2.74
CA PRO A 70 -9.49 -7.43 -3.28
C PRO A 70 -9.71 -5.95 -3.63
N LEU A 71 -8.86 -5.06 -3.13
CA LEU A 71 -8.89 -3.62 -3.39
C LEU A 71 -7.94 -3.22 -4.54
N GLY A 72 -7.27 -4.20 -5.18
CA GLY A 72 -6.28 -3.95 -6.23
C GLY A 72 -4.93 -3.45 -5.70
N ILE A 73 -4.65 -3.62 -4.40
CA ILE A 73 -3.40 -3.24 -3.76
C ILE A 73 -2.59 -4.52 -3.49
N GLU A 74 -1.40 -4.61 -4.07
CA GLU A 74 -0.51 -5.76 -3.92
C GLU A 74 0.27 -5.68 -2.60
N VAL A 75 0.56 -6.83 -2.01
CA VAL A 75 1.34 -6.95 -0.76
C VAL A 75 2.76 -7.40 -1.09
N GLY A 76 3.75 -6.58 -0.75
CA GLY A 76 5.16 -6.90 -0.98
C GLY A 76 5.64 -8.10 -0.19
N PHE A 77 6.64 -8.80 -0.72
CA PHE A 77 7.32 -9.91 -0.04
C PHE A 77 8.77 -10.00 -0.49
N ASP A 78 9.59 -10.68 0.31
CA ASP A 78 11.00 -10.88 0.01
C ASP A 78 11.19 -11.63 -1.31
N GLY A 79 11.94 -11.04 -2.24
CA GLY A 79 12.14 -11.59 -3.58
C GLY A 79 11.07 -11.21 -4.60
N MET A 80 10.09 -10.38 -4.26
CA MET A 80 9.16 -9.81 -5.24
C MET A 80 9.91 -8.98 -6.29
N VAL A 81 9.61 -9.21 -7.57
CA VAL A 81 10.16 -8.46 -8.71
C VAL A 81 9.01 -7.73 -9.42
N ILE A 82 9.17 -6.42 -9.59
CA ILE A 82 8.23 -5.58 -10.34
C ILE A 82 8.89 -5.21 -11.67
N PRO A 83 8.39 -5.69 -12.82
CA PRO A 83 8.86 -5.26 -14.13
C PRO A 83 8.50 -3.78 -14.35
N TYR A 84 9.43 -3.06 -14.97
CA TYR A 84 9.33 -1.64 -15.33
C TYR A 84 9.19 -1.48 -16.84
#